data_AF-A0A945SR98-F1
#
_entry.id   AF-A0A945SR98-F1
#
_cell.length_a   1.000
_cell.length_b   1.000
_cell.length_c   1.000
_cell.angle_alpha   90.00
_cell.angle_beta   90.00
_cell.angle_gamma   90.00
#
_symmetry.space_group_name_H-M   'P 1'
#
loop_
_entity.id
_entity.type
_entity.pdbx_description
1 polymer ?
#
loop_
_entity_poly.entity_id
_entity_poly.type
_entity_poly.pdbx_seq_one_letter_code
_entity_poly.pdbx_strand_id
1 'polypeptide(L)'
;MKKTVLAAIVGAMFLLPFHTTAQAAANEAEINNCIRAIAQQERSSARSTKGDERRALIKALGKIKMACVNGQIEQAYNAAAKLQLDPQQADAN
;
A
#
# COMPACT_ATOMS: atom_id res chain seq x y z
N MET A 1 27.00 -27.72 48.33
CA MET A 1 26.19 -27.51 47.11
C MET A 1 26.98 -26.61 46.17
N LYS A 2 27.07 -26.99 44.90
CA LYS A 2 27.81 -26.34 43.80
C LYS A 2 27.22 -24.97 43.45
N LYS A 3 28.07 -24.05 42.93
CA LYS A 3 27.87 -23.20 41.71
C LYS A 3 28.82 -21.98 41.75
N THR A 4 29.95 -22.03 41.03
CA THR A 4 30.18 -21.50 39.64
C THR A 4 30.23 -19.96 39.61
N VAL A 5 31.42 -19.35 39.55
CA VAL A 5 32.25 -19.06 38.36
C VAL A 5 31.73 -17.84 37.58
N LEU A 6 32.58 -16.80 37.61
CA LEU A 6 32.90 -15.80 36.57
C LEU A 6 31.91 -15.59 35.42
N ALA A 7 31.52 -14.34 35.20
CA ALA A 7 31.12 -13.84 33.90
C ALA A 7 31.84 -12.50 33.61
N ALA A 8 33.02 -12.62 32.99
CA ALA A 8 33.65 -11.57 32.21
C ALA A 8 33.57 -12.02 30.74
N ILE A 9 32.70 -11.41 29.94
CA ILE A 9 32.70 -11.49 28.47
C ILE A 9 32.17 -10.13 28.00
N VAL A 10 33.04 -9.15 27.80
CA VAL A 10 33.80 -8.89 26.55
C VAL A 10 32.86 -8.49 25.43
N GLY A 11 33.14 -7.27 24.94
CA GLY A 11 32.49 -6.64 23.82
C GLY A 11 32.38 -7.58 22.63
N ALA A 12 31.15 -7.74 22.18
CA ALA A 12 30.85 -8.29 20.89
C ALA A 12 29.82 -7.37 20.23
N MET A 13 30.17 -6.94 19.02
CA MET A 13 29.23 -6.58 17.97
C MET A 13 28.65 -5.18 18.03
N PHE A 14 29.56 -4.23 17.84
CA PHE A 14 29.39 -3.16 16.86
C PHE A 14 29.27 -3.77 15.43
N LEU A 15 28.19 -4.51 15.18
CA LEU A 15 27.79 -5.03 13.86
C LEU A 15 26.28 -4.86 13.76
N LEU A 16 25.83 -3.60 13.82
CA LEU A 16 24.47 -3.32 13.37
C LEU A 16 24.45 -3.49 11.85
N PRO A 17 23.44 -4.20 11.32
CA PRO A 17 23.39 -4.54 9.91
C PRO A 17 23.19 -3.24 9.13
N PHE A 18 23.89 -3.10 8.02
CA PHE A 18 23.39 -2.29 6.92
C PHE A 18 22.04 -2.88 6.51
N HIS A 19 20.95 -2.33 7.06
CA HIS A 19 19.62 -2.58 6.53
C HIS A 19 19.54 -1.87 5.18
N THR A 20 19.81 -2.68 4.16
CA THR A 20 19.53 -2.48 2.75
C THR A 20 18.30 -1.61 2.52
N THR A 21 18.47 -0.51 1.80
CA THR A 21 17.43 0.42 1.31
C THR A 21 16.54 -0.19 0.20
N ALA A 22 16.38 -1.51 0.18
CA ALA A 22 15.53 -2.21 -0.80
C ALA A 22 14.03 -1.87 -0.65
N GLN A 23 13.63 -1.28 0.48
CA GLN A 23 12.25 -0.85 0.76
C GLN A 23 11.74 0.25 -0.19
N ALA A 24 12.62 1.04 -0.82
CA ALA A 24 12.20 2.15 -1.67
C ALA A 24 11.73 1.68 -3.06
N ALA A 25 12.40 0.68 -3.66
CA ALA A 25 12.07 0.19 -4.99
C ALA A 25 10.81 -0.72 -4.99
N ALA A 26 10.60 -1.50 -3.93
CA ALA A 26 9.37 -2.29 -3.77
C ALA A 26 8.12 -1.39 -3.62
N ASN A 27 8.26 -0.27 -2.88
CA ASN A 27 7.18 0.71 -2.71
C ASN A 27 6.75 1.35 -4.03
N GLU A 28 7.67 1.71 -4.92
CA GLU A 28 7.32 2.41 -6.16
C GLU A 28 6.51 1.52 -7.12
N ALA A 29 6.84 0.23 -7.21
CA ALA A 29 6.05 -0.73 -7.98
C ALA A 29 4.63 -0.91 -7.41
N GLU A 30 4.50 -1.00 -6.09
CA GLU A 30 3.21 -1.12 -5.41
C GLU A 30 2.35 0.14 -5.56
N ILE A 31 2.95 1.32 -5.43
CA ILE A 31 2.28 2.61 -5.66
C ILE A 31 1.76 2.69 -7.10
N ASN A 32 2.58 2.32 -8.08
CA ASN A 32 2.19 2.31 -9.48
C ASN A 32 1.05 1.33 -9.76
N ASN A 33 1.08 0.15 -9.15
CA ASN A 33 0.00 -0.84 -9.24
C ASN A 33 -1.30 -0.33 -8.60
N CYS A 34 -1.22 0.29 -7.43
CA CYS A 34 -2.35 0.93 -6.75
C CYS A 34 -3.00 1.99 -7.65
N ILE A 35 -2.20 2.91 -8.21
CA ILE A 35 -2.70 3.96 -9.11
C ILE A 35 -3.38 3.35 -10.35
N ARG A 36 -2.80 2.31 -10.94
CA ARG A 36 -3.36 1.62 -12.11
C ARG A 36 -4.70 0.97 -11.81
N ALA A 37 -4.81 0.24 -10.70
CA ALA A 37 -6.05 -0.41 -10.27
C ALA A 37 -7.17 0.64 -10.11
N ILE A 38 -6.89 1.73 -9.39
CA ILE A 38 -7.85 2.81 -9.17
C ILE A 38 -8.22 3.54 -10.48
N ALA A 39 -7.27 3.71 -11.40
CA ALA A 39 -7.54 4.32 -12.70
C ALA A 39 -8.39 3.43 -13.62
N GLN A 40 -8.17 2.11 -13.61
CA GLN A 40 -8.99 1.15 -14.35
C GLN A 40 -10.42 1.13 -13.81
N GLN A 41 -10.55 1.22 -12.50
CA GLN A 41 -11.82 1.34 -11.81
C GLN A 41 -12.57 2.62 -12.16
N GLU A 42 -11.88 3.77 -12.15
CA GLU A 42 -12.44 5.06 -12.57
C GLU A 42 -13.04 4.98 -13.98
N ARG A 43 -12.34 4.31 -14.91
CA ARG A 43 -12.82 4.13 -16.28
C ARG A 43 -14.06 3.24 -16.33
N SER A 44 -14.12 2.19 -15.51
CA SER A 44 -15.30 1.31 -15.42
C SER A 44 -16.51 2.07 -14.88
N SER A 45 -16.36 2.76 -13.76
CA SER A 45 -17.44 3.54 -13.14
C SER A 45 -17.88 4.73 -13.98
N ALA A 46 -16.95 5.38 -14.70
CA ALA A 46 -17.28 6.48 -15.60
C ALA A 46 -18.15 6.06 -16.80
N ARG A 47 -18.18 4.76 -17.14
CA ARG A 47 -19.06 4.22 -18.19
C ARG A 47 -20.49 4.00 -17.68
N SER A 48 -20.66 3.66 -16.41
CA SER A 48 -21.96 3.37 -15.79
C SER A 48 -22.62 4.57 -15.08
N THR A 49 -21.85 5.62 -14.76
CA THR A 49 -22.34 6.79 -14.02
C THR A 49 -22.40 8.07 -14.86
N LYS A 50 -23.35 8.97 -14.56
CA LYS A 50 -23.54 10.25 -15.29
C LYS A 50 -23.78 11.42 -14.33
N GLY A 51 -23.62 12.65 -14.83
CA GLY A 51 -23.95 13.87 -14.10
C GLY A 51 -23.20 14.02 -12.78
N ASP A 52 -23.94 14.29 -11.70
CA ASP A 52 -23.37 14.59 -10.39
C ASP A 52 -22.84 13.36 -9.65
N GLU A 53 -23.42 12.19 -9.91
CA GLU A 53 -22.92 10.90 -9.40
C GLU A 53 -21.50 10.64 -9.89
N ARG A 54 -21.26 10.83 -11.19
CA ARG A 54 -19.91 10.71 -11.78
C ARG A 54 -18.93 11.71 -11.15
N ARG A 55 -19.35 12.95 -10.89
CA ARG A 55 -18.50 13.98 -10.25
C ARG A 55 -18.11 13.59 -8.83
N ALA A 56 -19.07 13.10 -8.04
CA ALA A 56 -18.81 12.63 -6.68
C ALA A 56 -17.83 11.44 -6.67
N LEU A 57 -18.02 10.50 -7.60
CA LEU A 57 -17.21 9.29 -7.72
C LEU A 57 -15.78 9.60 -8.15
N ILE A 58 -15.57 10.46 -9.15
CA ILE A 58 -14.24 10.95 -9.54
C ILE A 58 -13.54 11.66 -8.38
N LYS A 59 -14.27 12.48 -7.60
CA LYS A 59 -13.69 13.18 -6.44
C LYS A 59 -13.27 12.20 -5.35
N ALA A 60 -14.04 11.14 -5.11
CA ALA A 60 -13.67 10.09 -4.16
C ALA A 60 -12.44 9.31 -4.65
N LEU A 61 -12.41 8.91 -5.92
CA LEU A 61 -11.28 8.20 -6.51
C LEU A 61 -10.00 9.04 -6.58
N GLY A 62 -10.11 10.34 -6.80
CA GLY A 62 -8.98 11.26 -6.74
C GLY A 62 -8.31 11.26 -5.37
N LYS A 63 -9.08 11.25 -4.28
CA LYS A 63 -8.54 11.14 -2.90
C LYS A 63 -7.82 9.82 -2.67
N ILE A 64 -8.34 8.74 -3.24
CA ILE A 64 -7.75 7.40 -3.12
C ILE A 64 -6.43 7.31 -3.89
N LYS A 65 -6.35 7.88 -5.10
CA LYS A 65 -5.09 7.98 -5.85
C LYS A 65 -4.02 8.75 -5.09
N MET A 66 -4.40 9.83 -4.40
CA MET A 66 -3.47 10.56 -3.55
C MET A 66 -2.99 9.71 -2.36
N ALA A 67 -3.85 8.88 -1.78
CA ALA A 67 -3.44 7.92 -0.75
C ALA A 67 -2.43 6.89 -1.29
N CYS A 68 -2.60 6.39 -2.53
CA CYS A 68 -1.59 5.55 -3.18
C CYS A 68 -0.25 6.28 -3.30
N VAL A 69 -0.24 7.53 -3.81
CA VAL A 69 0.99 8.34 -3.98
C VAL A 69 1.69 8.60 -2.65
N ASN A 70 0.94 8.76 -1.56
CA ASN A 70 1.48 8.95 -0.22
C ASN A 70 1.99 7.65 0.44
N GLY A 71 1.99 6.53 -0.28
CA GLY A 71 2.40 5.22 0.25
C GLY A 71 1.38 4.58 1.21
N GLN A 72 0.18 5.14 1.33
CA GLN A 72 -0.90 4.62 2.18
C GLN A 72 -1.74 3.58 1.42
N ILE A 73 -1.06 2.55 0.91
CA ILE A 73 -1.63 1.56 -0.03
C ILE A 73 -2.83 0.81 0.57
N GLU A 74 -2.71 0.30 1.80
CA GLU A 74 -3.82 -0.40 2.47
C GLU A 74 -5.05 0.48 2.68
N GLN A 75 -4.83 1.76 3.02
CA GLN A 75 -5.93 2.72 3.18
C GLN A 75 -6.60 3.02 1.84
N ALA A 76 -5.82 3.12 0.77
CA ALA A 76 -6.32 3.32 -0.58
C ALA A 76 -7.21 2.15 -1.03
N TYR A 77 -6.77 0.90 -0.84
CA TYR A 77 -7.56 -0.28 -1.19
C TYR A 77 -8.83 -0.42 -0.33
N ASN A 78 -8.74 -0.16 0.98
CA ASN A 78 -9.92 -0.18 1.85
C ASN A 78 -10.93 0.91 1.47
N ALA A 79 -10.46 2.10 1.08
CA ALA A 79 -11.32 3.18 0.63
C ALA A 79 -11.96 2.86 -0.74
N ALA A 80 -11.24 2.19 -1.64
CA ALA A 80 -11.79 1.70 -2.91
C ALA A 80 -12.87 0.65 -2.67
N ALA A 81 -12.61 -0.37 -1.83
CA ALA A 81 -13.59 -1.39 -1.49
C ALA A 81 -14.88 -0.80 -0.89
N LYS A 82 -14.78 0.22 -0.03
CA LYS A 82 -15.93 0.91 0.56
C LYS A 82 -16.80 1.65 -0.46
N LEU A 83 -16.26 2.02 -1.60
CA LEU A 83 -17.04 2.60 -2.70
C LEU A 83 -17.79 1.53 -3.51
N GLN A 84 -17.77 0.24 -3.10
CA GLN A 84 -18.16 -0.91 -3.93
C GLN A 84 -17.45 -0.88 -5.30
N LEU A 85 -16.25 -0.32 -5.29
CA LEU A 85 -15.32 -0.31 -6.38
C LEU A 85 -14.38 -1.48 -6.09
N ASP A 86 -14.86 -2.68 -6.42
CA ASP A 86 -14.13 -3.92 -6.17
C ASP A 86 -12.88 -4.00 -7.05
N PRO A 87 -11.65 -3.95 -6.52
CA PRO A 87 -10.44 -4.13 -7.32
C PRO A 87 -10.19 -5.61 -7.64
N GLN A 88 -10.89 -6.56 -6.98
CA GLN A 88 -10.68 -8.00 -7.18
C GLN A 88 -11.43 -8.58 -8.39
N GLN A 89 -12.15 -7.76 -9.16
CA GLN A 89 -12.95 -8.23 -10.29
C GLN A 89 -12.30 -8.03 -11.67
N ALA A 90 -11.01 -7.69 -11.70
CA ALA A 90 -10.24 -7.57 -12.94
C ALA A 90 -9.59 -8.90 -13.41
N ASP A 91 -9.49 -9.91 -12.55
CA ASP A 91 -8.81 -11.19 -12.83
C ASP A 91 -9.79 -12.39 -12.99
N ALA A 92 -11.07 -12.12 -13.26
CA ALA A 92 -12.08 -13.14 -13.50
C ALA A 92 -12.87 -12.85 -14.79
N ASN A 93 -12.18 -12.82 -15.93
CA ASN A 93 -12.72 -13.14 -17.26
C ASN A 93 -11.60 -13.26 -18.29
#